data_AF-W2T2V7-F1
#
_entry.id   AF-W2T2V7-F1
#
_cell.length_a   1.000
_cell.length_b   1.000
_cell.length_c   1.000
_cell.angle_alpha   90.00
_cell.angle_beta   90.00
_cell.angle_gamma   90.00
#
_symmetry.space_group_name_H-M   'P 1'
#
loop_
_entity.id
_entity.type
_entity.pdbx_description
1 polymer ?
#
loop_
_entity_poly.entity_id
_entity_poly.type
_entity_poly.pdbx_seq_one_letter_code
_entity_poly.pdbx_strand_id
1 'polypeptide(L)'
;MKAKDLSKWEAVIKHELIHALVFSRVLFSTFRGILRYTERVGHMVLVSGVTERFRRLDWETATGILAAAVNSLRNKVKRALVSHDVFMVVTPKVREEARKYFNCPDLEGAELEDQGGAGTAGVHWEKRVLEIKNYKTMTKKDQAEFMTDKKIFARNI
;
A
#
# COMPACT_ATOMS: atom_id res chain seq x y z
N MET A 1 -3.40 -21.32 27.42
CA MET A 1 -2.78 -20.46 26.39
C MET A 1 -2.73 -19.03 26.93
N LYS A 2 -1.61 -18.28 26.82
CA LYS A 2 -1.50 -16.93 27.43
C LYS A 2 -2.30 -15.91 26.61
N ALA A 3 -2.87 -14.89 27.25
CA ALA A 3 -3.75 -13.90 26.60
C ALA A 3 -3.10 -13.15 25.42
N LYS A 4 -1.78 -12.88 25.48
CA LYS A 4 -1.02 -12.27 24.38
C LYS A 4 -0.88 -13.18 23.15
N ASP A 5 -0.91 -14.50 23.35
CA ASP A 5 -0.83 -15.45 22.23
C ASP A 5 -2.18 -15.54 21.52
N LEU A 6 -3.28 -15.49 22.26
CA LEU A 6 -4.64 -15.42 21.71
C LEU A 6 -4.83 -14.18 20.82
N SER A 7 -4.40 -12.99 21.27
CA SER A 7 -4.54 -11.76 20.46
C SER A 7 -3.71 -11.78 19.17
N LYS A 8 -2.57 -12.46 19.17
CA LYS A 8 -1.74 -12.61 17.96
C LYS A 8 -2.40 -13.55 16.96
N TRP A 9 -2.93 -14.68 17.42
CA TRP A 9 -3.65 -15.62 16.57
C TRP A 9 -4.92 -15.01 15.99
N GLU A 10 -5.68 -14.26 16.79
CA GLU A 10 -6.85 -13.54 16.30
C GLU A 10 -6.51 -12.59 15.15
N ALA A 11 -5.42 -11.82 15.27
CA ALA A 11 -4.97 -10.91 14.21
C ALA A 11 -4.57 -11.67 12.94
N VAL A 12 -3.86 -12.79 13.07
CA VAL A 12 -3.48 -13.64 11.93
C VAL A 12 -4.72 -14.22 11.25
N ILE A 13 -5.67 -14.76 12.01
CA ILE A 13 -6.90 -15.34 11.44
C ILE A 13 -7.70 -14.28 10.69
N LYS A 14 -7.87 -13.08 11.27
CA LYS A 14 -8.54 -11.97 10.59
C LYS A 14 -7.84 -11.59 9.29
N HIS A 15 -6.50 -11.50 9.31
CA HIS A 15 -5.69 -11.19 8.14
C HIS A 15 -5.90 -12.20 7.01
N GLU A 16 -5.81 -13.51 7.30
CA GLU A 16 -6.01 -14.54 6.28
C GLU A 16 -7.44 -14.59 5.75
N LEU A 17 -8.45 -14.38 6.61
CA LEU A 17 -9.85 -14.27 6.18
C LEU A 17 -10.08 -13.08 5.25
N ILE A 18 -9.40 -11.96 5.48
CA ILE A 18 -9.51 -10.79 4.62
C ILE A 18 -8.92 -11.07 3.23
N HIS A 19 -7.80 -11.79 3.14
CA HIS A 19 -7.27 -12.25 1.86
C HIS A 19 -8.24 -13.17 1.13
N ALA A 20 -8.86 -14.10 1.86
CA ALA A 20 -9.81 -15.05 1.29
C ALA A 20 -11.07 -14.37 0.72
N LEU A 21 -11.52 -13.29 1.36
CA LEU A 21 -12.84 -12.69 1.07
C LEU A 21 -12.79 -11.46 0.19
N VAL A 22 -11.72 -10.66 0.25
CA VAL A 22 -11.71 -9.33 -0.38
C VAL A 22 -10.33 -8.93 -0.92
N PHE A 23 -9.27 -9.09 -0.12
CA PHE A 23 -7.96 -8.54 -0.45
C PHE A 23 -7.06 -9.57 -1.12
N SER A 24 -7.47 -9.95 -2.33
CA SER A 24 -6.78 -10.87 -3.21
C SER A 24 -6.75 -10.32 -4.63
N ARG A 25 -5.65 -10.59 -5.35
CA ARG A 25 -5.47 -10.22 -6.76
C ARG A 25 -6.61 -10.66 -7.65
N VAL A 26 -7.20 -11.82 -7.36
CA VAL A 26 -8.26 -12.41 -8.17
C VAL A 26 -9.61 -11.73 -7.91
N LEU A 27 -9.76 -11.09 -6.75
CA LEU A 27 -11.00 -10.44 -6.34
C LEU A 27 -11.05 -8.97 -6.77
N PHE A 28 -9.93 -8.30 -7.02
CA PHE A 28 -9.97 -6.89 -7.47
C PHE A 28 -10.72 -6.69 -8.79
N SER A 29 -10.69 -7.67 -9.69
CA SER A 29 -11.45 -7.63 -10.95
C SER A 29 -12.96 -7.83 -10.76
N THR A 30 -13.42 -8.22 -9.58
CA THR A 30 -14.85 -8.39 -9.28
C THR A 30 -15.46 -7.19 -8.55
N PHE A 31 -14.65 -6.17 -8.23
CA PHE A 31 -15.13 -4.99 -7.53
C PHE A 31 -16.13 -4.21 -8.39
N ARG A 32 -17.09 -3.55 -7.73
CA ARG A 32 -18.07 -2.70 -8.42
C ARG A 32 -17.40 -1.44 -8.95
N GLY A 33 -17.85 -0.97 -10.12
CA GLY A 33 -17.38 0.29 -10.71
C GLY A 33 -16.07 0.20 -11.50
N ILE A 34 -15.62 -1.02 -11.86
CA ILE A 34 -14.45 -1.19 -12.72
C ILE A 34 -14.66 -0.56 -14.10
N LEU A 35 -13.63 0.13 -14.57
CA LEU A 35 -13.49 0.46 -15.98
C LEU A 35 -12.79 -0.73 -16.65
N ARG A 36 -13.26 -1.14 -17.83
CA ARG A 36 -13.12 -2.50 -18.43
C ARG A 36 -11.69 -2.94 -18.83
N TYR A 37 -10.65 -2.42 -18.20
CA TYR A 37 -9.26 -2.74 -18.49
C TYR A 37 -8.59 -3.41 -17.30
N THR A 38 -7.97 -4.57 -17.57
CA THR A 38 -7.11 -5.29 -16.62
C THR A 38 -5.75 -5.57 -17.24
N GLU A 39 -4.67 -5.25 -16.52
CA GLU A 39 -3.28 -5.52 -16.93
C GLU A 39 -2.54 -6.22 -15.79
N ARG A 40 -1.52 -7.03 -16.11
CA ARG A 40 -0.61 -7.60 -15.11
C ARG A 40 0.78 -7.02 -15.25
N VAL A 41 1.34 -6.58 -14.13
CA VAL A 41 2.67 -5.97 -14.06
C VAL A 41 3.43 -6.67 -12.94
N GLY A 42 4.28 -7.65 -13.28
CA GLY A 42 4.91 -8.51 -12.28
C GLY A 42 3.87 -9.22 -11.41
N HIS A 43 3.89 -8.96 -10.10
CA HIS A 43 2.91 -9.48 -9.14
C HIS A 43 1.64 -8.62 -8.97
N MET A 44 1.58 -7.46 -9.62
CA MET A 44 0.46 -6.54 -9.56
C MET A 44 -0.61 -6.89 -10.60
N VAL A 45 -1.87 -6.69 -10.24
CA VAL A 45 -3.00 -6.70 -11.17
C VAL A 45 -3.58 -5.30 -11.17
N LEU A 46 -3.48 -4.60 -12.31
CA LEU A 46 -4.10 -3.31 -12.52
C LEU A 46 -5.54 -3.56 -12.99
N VAL A 47 -6.48 -2.89 -12.33
CA VAL A 47 -7.90 -2.92 -12.64
C VAL A 47 -8.36 -1.48 -12.61
N SER A 48 -8.71 -0.91 -13.76
CA SER A 48 -8.99 0.53 -13.85
C SER A 48 -10.15 0.93 -12.93
N GLY A 49 -9.94 1.97 -12.11
CA GLY A 49 -10.85 2.40 -11.04
C GLY A 49 -10.71 1.64 -9.71
N VAL A 50 -9.87 0.60 -9.63
CA VAL A 50 -9.65 -0.19 -8.42
C VAL A 50 -8.17 -0.22 -8.05
N THR A 51 -7.30 -0.69 -8.94
CA THR A 51 -5.83 -0.72 -8.74
C THR A 51 -5.12 -0.05 -9.90
N GLU A 52 -4.33 0.97 -9.60
CA GLU A 52 -3.69 1.83 -10.61
C GLU A 52 -2.21 2.07 -10.29
N ARG A 53 -1.44 2.38 -11.33
CA ARG A 53 -0.01 2.67 -11.25
C ARG A 53 0.20 4.19 -11.24
N PHE A 54 1.03 4.67 -10.33
CA PHE A 54 1.46 6.06 -10.24
C PHE A 54 2.98 6.14 -10.28
N ARG A 55 3.53 7.16 -10.96
CA ARG A 55 4.96 7.42 -10.98
C ARG A 55 5.29 8.53 -9.99
N ARG A 56 6.05 8.22 -8.95
CA ARG A 56 6.63 9.22 -8.02
C ARG A 56 7.96 9.68 -8.60
N LEU A 57 8.16 11.00 -8.68
CA LEU A 57 9.38 11.59 -9.27
C LEU A 57 10.41 12.00 -8.20
N ASP A 58 9.94 12.08 -6.96
CA ASP A 58 10.64 12.54 -5.78
C ASP A 58 10.99 11.39 -4.82
N TRP A 59 11.18 10.17 -5.35
CA TRP A 59 11.50 9.03 -4.52
C TRP A 59 12.89 9.15 -3.93
N GLU A 60 12.97 9.18 -2.61
CA GLU A 60 14.23 9.19 -1.88
C GLU A 60 14.75 7.78 -1.74
N THR A 61 15.91 7.50 -2.33
CA THR A 61 16.59 6.22 -2.13
C THR A 61 17.24 6.18 -0.75
N ALA A 62 17.29 4.99 -0.14
CA ALA A 62 17.91 4.79 1.18
C ALA A 62 19.38 5.25 1.26
N THR A 63 20.07 5.32 0.11
CA THR A 63 21.45 5.79 0.01
C THR A 63 21.57 7.30 -0.18
N GLY A 64 20.50 8.03 -0.51
CA GLY A 64 20.53 9.47 -0.85
C GLY A 64 21.42 9.81 -2.07
N ILE A 65 21.99 8.80 -2.73
CA ILE A 65 23.00 8.92 -3.77
C ILE A 65 22.55 8.06 -4.95
N LEU A 66 22.01 8.70 -5.98
CA LEU A 66 22.29 8.31 -7.35
C LEU A 66 22.20 9.53 -8.27
N ALA A 67 23.32 9.88 -8.90
CA ALA A 67 23.51 11.06 -9.73
C ALA A 67 23.36 12.41 -8.98
N ALA A 68 24.11 12.57 -7.89
CA ALA A 68 24.91 13.79 -7.84
C ALA A 68 25.76 13.76 -9.12
N ALA A 69 25.27 14.40 -10.20
CA ALA A 69 26.18 14.92 -11.20
C ALA A 69 27.16 15.76 -10.40
N VAL A 70 28.35 15.20 -10.21
CA VAL A 70 29.50 15.85 -9.61
C VAL A 70 29.84 16.99 -10.55
N ASN A 71 29.08 18.07 -10.49
CA ASN A 71 29.55 19.36 -10.93
C ASN A 71 30.30 19.89 -9.72
N SER A 72 31.57 19.47 -9.64
CA SER A 72 32.60 19.72 -8.61
C SER A 72 32.81 21.21 -8.25
N LEU A 73 31.99 22.12 -8.79
CA LEU A 73 32.14 23.57 -8.74
C LEU A 73 31.15 24.27 -7.79
N ARG A 74 30.23 23.54 -7.15
CA ARG A 74 29.30 24.15 -6.18
C ARG A 74 29.05 23.16 -5.04
N ASN A 75 29.53 23.48 -3.83
CA ASN A 75 29.27 22.76 -2.57
C ASN A 75 27.76 22.74 -2.22
N LYS A 76 26.95 22.06 -3.03
CA LYS A 76 25.49 21.97 -2.87
C LYS A 76 25.10 20.53 -3.10
N VAL A 77 24.97 19.78 -2.01
CA VAL A 77 24.43 18.41 -2.03
C VAL A 77 22.98 18.50 -2.52
N LYS A 78 22.73 18.12 -3.78
CA LYS A 78 21.37 17.92 -4.27
C LYS A 78 20.99 16.49 -3.91
N ARG A 79 19.92 16.31 -3.13
CA ARG A 79 19.29 15.00 -2.90
C ARG A 79 18.94 14.42 -4.26
N ALA A 80 19.43 13.22 -4.53
CA ALA A 80 19.12 12.49 -5.75
C ALA A 80 17.70 11.95 -5.67
N LEU A 81 16.79 12.54 -6.43
CA LEU A 81 15.43 12.03 -6.60
C LEU A 81 15.43 11.07 -7.79
N VAL A 82 14.90 9.87 -7.58
CA VAL A 82 14.74 8.88 -8.64
C VAL A 82 13.26 8.70 -8.90
N SER A 83 12.89 8.43 -10.15
CA SER A 83 11.50 8.07 -10.43
C SER A 83 11.23 6.63 -10.00
N HIS A 84 10.16 6.39 -9.25
CA HIS A 84 9.73 5.08 -8.79
C HIS A 84 8.24 4.88 -9.09
N ASP A 85 7.88 3.71 -9.61
CA ASP A 85 6.47 3.36 -9.81
C ASP A 85 5.91 2.79 -8.50
N VAL A 86 4.75 3.29 -8.07
CA VAL A 86 3.97 2.75 -6.96
C VAL A 86 2.62 2.29 -7.47
N PHE A 87 2.05 1.29 -6.80
CA PHE A 87 0.76 0.72 -7.14
C PHE A 87 -0.22 1.03 -6.02
N MET A 88 -1.42 1.47 -6.34
CA MET A 88 -2.39 1.91 -5.32
C MET A 88 -3.75 1.30 -5.54
N VAL A 89 -4.47 1.05 -4.44
CA VAL A 89 -5.92 0.89 -4.49
C VAL A 89 -6.57 2.27 -4.47
N VAL A 90 -7.38 2.56 -5.48
CA VAL A 90 -7.92 3.90 -5.77
C VAL A 90 -9.44 3.99 -5.69
N THR A 91 -10.09 2.97 -5.12
CA THR A 91 -11.54 2.98 -4.92
C THR A 91 -11.95 4.19 -4.08
N PRO A 92 -13.17 4.75 -4.26
CA PRO A 92 -13.60 5.95 -3.56
C PRO A 92 -13.44 5.85 -2.04
N LYS A 93 -13.70 4.67 -1.46
CA LYS A 93 -13.62 4.48 -0.02
C LYS A 93 -12.18 4.38 0.48
N VAL A 94 -11.30 3.72 -0.26
CA VAL A 94 -9.87 3.68 0.08
C VAL A 94 -9.27 5.09 -0.03
N ARG A 95 -9.64 5.87 -1.04
CA ARG A 95 -9.25 7.29 -1.14
C ARG A 95 -9.70 8.09 0.07
N GLU A 96 -10.98 7.98 0.46
CA GLU A 96 -11.52 8.68 1.63
C GLU A 96 -10.73 8.36 2.91
N GLU A 97 -10.55 7.07 3.22
CA GLU A 97 -9.85 6.67 4.44
C GLU A 97 -8.35 6.98 4.40
N ALA A 98 -7.69 6.84 3.24
CA ALA A 98 -6.30 7.22 3.08
C ALA A 98 -6.12 8.73 3.29
N ARG A 99 -6.94 9.57 2.65
CA ARG A 99 -6.88 11.04 2.83
C ARG A 99 -7.07 11.44 4.28
N LYS A 100 -8.03 10.81 4.97
CA LYS A 100 -8.28 11.04 6.39
C LYS A 100 -7.11 10.57 7.26
N TYR A 101 -6.57 9.37 7.03
CA TYR A 101 -5.47 8.82 7.80
C TYR A 101 -4.17 9.62 7.61
N PHE A 102 -3.90 10.09 6.40
CA PHE A 102 -2.71 10.88 6.08
C PHE A 102 -2.90 12.39 6.29
N ASN A 103 -4.12 12.85 6.56
CA ASN A 103 -4.48 14.28 6.54
C ASN A 103 -4.00 14.97 5.26
N CYS A 104 -4.22 14.31 4.12
CA CYS A 104 -3.79 14.77 2.80
C CYS A 104 -4.99 14.67 1.86
N PRO A 105 -5.70 15.77 1.56
CA PRO A 105 -6.97 15.74 0.81
C PRO A 105 -6.80 15.29 -0.65
N ASP A 106 -5.61 15.47 -1.21
CA ASP A 106 -5.32 15.18 -2.61
C ASP A 106 -4.77 13.77 -2.86
N LEU A 107 -4.63 12.96 -1.79
CA LEU A 107 -4.08 11.61 -1.90
C LEU A 107 -4.92 10.73 -2.85
N GLU A 108 -4.24 10.04 -3.76
CA GLU A 108 -4.86 9.34 -4.89
C GLU A 108 -5.40 7.95 -4.51
N GLY A 109 -4.94 7.39 -3.39
CA GLY A 109 -5.29 6.05 -2.92
C GLY A 109 -4.40 5.58 -1.77
N ALA A 110 -4.35 4.27 -1.55
CA ALA A 110 -3.43 3.63 -0.60
C ALA A 110 -2.47 2.70 -1.34
N GLU A 111 -1.17 2.81 -1.05
CA GLU A 111 -0.11 2.04 -1.70
C GLU A 111 -0.17 0.54 -1.36
N LEU A 112 -0.01 -0.29 -2.38
CA LEU A 112 0.18 -1.74 -2.30
C LEU A 112 1.66 -2.05 -2.17
N GLU A 113 1.95 -3.07 -1.35
CA GLU A 113 3.29 -3.63 -1.18
C GLU A 113 3.87 -4.08 -2.52
N ASP A 114 5.03 -3.54 -2.87
CA ASP A 114 5.74 -3.80 -4.12
C ASP A 114 6.96 -4.74 -3.98
N GLN A 115 7.36 -5.07 -2.75
CA GLN A 115 8.45 -5.98 -2.45
C GLN A 115 7.98 -7.41 -2.12
N GLY A 116 8.92 -8.35 -2.19
CA GLY A 116 8.69 -9.75 -1.89
C GLY A 116 8.20 -10.54 -3.11
N GLY A 117 7.42 -11.59 -2.86
CA GLY A 117 6.95 -12.51 -3.89
C GLY A 117 5.45 -12.47 -4.10
N ALA A 118 4.93 -13.45 -4.84
CA ALA A 118 3.50 -13.56 -5.12
C ALA A 118 2.64 -13.68 -3.84
N GLY A 119 3.17 -14.15 -2.71
CA GLY A 119 2.42 -14.18 -1.45
C GLY A 119 2.32 -12.82 -0.75
N THR A 120 3.06 -11.81 -1.22
CA THR A 120 3.24 -10.54 -0.52
C THR A 120 2.85 -9.36 -1.39
N ALA A 121 3.48 -9.23 -2.56
CA ALA A 121 3.29 -8.09 -3.45
C ALA A 121 1.89 -8.04 -4.06
N GLY A 122 1.29 -6.84 -4.05
CA GLY A 122 -0.03 -6.56 -4.62
C GLY A 122 -1.23 -7.11 -3.83
N VAL A 123 -1.00 -7.76 -2.69
CA VAL A 123 -2.06 -8.25 -1.79
C VAL A 123 -1.91 -7.71 -0.37
N HIS A 124 -0.88 -6.92 -0.09
CA HIS A 124 -0.72 -6.21 1.17
C HIS A 124 -0.66 -4.71 0.91
N TRP A 125 -0.94 -3.92 1.93
CA TRP A 125 -0.59 -2.51 1.90
C TRP A 125 0.91 -2.31 2.08
N GLU A 126 1.43 -1.24 1.48
CA GLU A 126 2.85 -0.90 1.52
C GLU A 126 3.33 -0.68 2.95
N LYS A 127 4.23 -1.57 3.37
CA LYS A 127 4.78 -1.61 4.73
C LYS A 127 5.49 -0.30 5.09
N ARG A 128 6.29 0.25 4.17
CA ARG A 128 7.02 1.51 4.37
C ARG A 128 6.09 2.66 4.72
N VAL A 129 4.91 2.71 4.11
CA VAL A 129 3.99 3.85 4.29
C VAL A 129 3.15 3.68 5.56
N LEU A 130 2.67 2.47 5.85
CA LEU A 130 1.75 2.23 6.95
C LEU A 130 2.40 1.79 8.27
N GLU A 131 3.59 1.20 8.26
CA GLU A 131 4.28 0.84 9.52
C GLU A 131 5.16 1.95 10.07
N ILE A 132 5.67 2.86 9.23
CA ILE A 132 6.64 3.89 9.66
C ILE A 132 5.96 5.05 10.43
N LYS A 133 4.66 5.29 10.22
CA LYS A 133 3.95 6.39 10.92
C LYS A 133 3.80 6.20 12.42
N ASN A 134 3.96 4.97 12.93
CA ASN A 134 3.98 4.70 14.35
C ASN A 134 5.41 4.33 14.77
N TYR A 135 6.21 5.33 15.17
CA TYR A 135 7.51 5.13 15.83
C TYR A 135 7.39 4.32 17.16
N LYS A 136 6.18 3.97 17.58
CA LYS A 136 5.90 2.81 18.44
C LYS A 136 5.46 1.65 17.57
N THR A 137 6.42 0.76 17.28
CA THR A 137 6.28 -0.56 16.65
C THR A 137 4.85 -1.01 16.36
N MET A 138 4.45 -0.79 15.12
CA MET A 138 3.26 -1.36 14.55
C MET A 138 3.41 -2.89 14.47
N THR A 139 2.47 -3.63 15.01
CA THR A 139 2.44 -5.11 15.00
C THR A 139 1.45 -5.59 13.91
N LYS A 140 1.43 -6.90 13.60
CA LYS A 140 0.41 -7.51 12.71
C LYS A 140 -1.03 -7.10 13.07
N LYS A 141 -1.27 -6.68 14.33
CA LYS A 141 -2.53 -6.16 14.83
C LYS A 141 -2.97 -4.87 14.15
N ASP A 142 -2.06 -3.92 13.90
CA ASP A 142 -2.47 -2.61 13.41
C ASP A 142 -2.66 -2.61 11.88
N GLN A 143 -1.94 -3.47 11.17
CA GLN A 143 -2.28 -3.82 9.79
C GLN A 143 -3.68 -4.44 9.73
N ALA A 144 -4.00 -5.35 10.67
CA ALA A 144 -5.35 -5.88 10.81
C ALA A 144 -6.37 -4.78 11.19
N GLU A 145 -6.05 -3.78 12.01
CA GLU A 145 -6.97 -2.68 12.33
C GLU A 145 -7.29 -1.80 11.11
N PHE A 146 -6.29 -1.40 10.30
CA PHE A 146 -6.54 -0.70 9.03
C PHE A 146 -7.34 -1.56 8.03
N MET A 147 -7.03 -2.86 7.99
CA MET A 147 -7.73 -3.85 7.17
C MET A 147 -9.10 -4.29 7.74
N THR A 148 -9.43 -3.97 8.99
CA THR A 148 -10.70 -4.32 9.63
C THR A 148 -11.54 -3.09 9.90
N ASP A 149 -11.12 -1.91 9.42
CA ASP A 149 -11.97 -0.74 9.45
C ASP A 149 -13.26 -1.09 8.71
N LYS A 150 -14.33 -1.23 9.51
CA LYS A 150 -15.65 -1.68 9.07
C LYS A 150 -16.18 -0.79 7.94
N LYS A 151 -15.65 0.43 7.81
CA LYS A 151 -16.02 1.37 6.75
C LYS A 151 -15.46 0.98 5.37
N ILE A 152 -14.36 0.23 5.29
CA ILE A 152 -13.74 -0.22 4.03
C ILE A 152 -14.43 -1.49 3.50
N PHE A 153 -14.92 -2.35 4.39
CA PHE A 153 -15.41 -3.70 4.03
C PHE A 153 -16.94 -3.85 4.01
N ALA A 154 -17.70 -3.07 4.79
CA ALA A 154 -19.12 -3.36 5.00
C ALA A 154 -20.04 -3.15 3.78
N ARG A 155 -19.55 -2.63 2.65
CA ARG A 155 -20.41 -2.31 1.48
C ARG A 155 -19.82 -2.63 0.10
N ASN A 156 -18.66 -3.30 0.05
CA ASN A 156 -18.06 -3.77 -1.21
C ASN A 156 -18.49 -5.20 -1.59
N ILE A 157 -19.48 -5.76 -0.88
CA ILE A 157 -20.24 -6.97 -1.23
C ILE A 157 -21.64 -6.55 -1.69
#